data_AF-A0A163BBM9-F1
#
_entry.id   AF-A0A163BBM9-F1
#
_cell.length_a   1.000
_cell.length_b   1.000
_cell.length_c   1.000
_cell.angle_alpha   90.00
_cell.angle_beta   90.00
_cell.angle_gamma   90.00
#
_symmetry.space_group_name_H-M   'P 1'
#
loop_
_entity.id
_entity.type
_entity.pdbx_description
1 polymer ?
#
loop_
_entity_poly.entity_id
_entity_poly.type
_entity_poly.pdbx_seq_one_letter_code
_entity_poly.pdbx_strand_id
1 'polypeptide(L)'
;MIYLELKAKSMYKAEMKLNFTAYHCYRYLSWYPKWQETAEKSLKKQKNKRKGGMKKSMSVAVEGQQQDDNDTSDMSGTWPAGRKQMKARELGIQRFKEMIEKMYAMKASSALELKERSACILKSIEDQAEEQIRAAKAHQLLDKEEMMSFKRHCLLEEEEIALAKIRQQIN
;
A
#
# COMPACT_ATOMS: atom_id res chain seq x y z
N MET A 1 23.00 -11.27 5.11
CA MET A 1 21.63 -11.64 5.53
C MET A 1 21.20 -10.99 6.85
N ILE A 2 22.07 -10.84 7.85
CA ILE A 2 21.71 -10.34 9.20
C ILE A 2 21.14 -8.90 9.19
N TYR A 3 21.63 -8.03 8.30
CA TYR A 3 21.24 -6.61 8.24
C TYR A 3 19.78 -6.39 7.78
N LEU A 4 19.32 -7.20 6.82
CA LEU A 4 17.94 -7.13 6.31
C LEU A 4 16.92 -7.60 7.36
N GLU A 5 17.29 -8.60 8.15
CA GLU A 5 16.43 -9.16 9.19
C GLU A 5 16.24 -8.17 10.36
N LEU A 6 17.29 -7.45 10.74
CA LEU A 6 17.21 -6.40 11.77
C LEU A 6 16.36 -5.21 11.32
N LYS A 7 16.48 -4.80 10.06
CA LYS A 7 15.68 -3.71 9.47
C LYS A 7 14.21 -4.07 9.35
N ALA A 8 13.88 -5.31 8.97
CA ALA A 8 12.50 -5.78 8.93
C ALA A 8 11.86 -5.85 10.34
N LYS A 9 12.63 -6.31 11.34
CA LYS A 9 12.18 -6.36 12.74
C LYS A 9 11.91 -4.96 13.32
N SER A 10 12.74 -3.97 12.99
CA SER A 10 12.54 -2.60 13.48
C SER A 10 11.33 -1.92 12.83
N MET A 11 11.14 -2.08 11.51
CA MET A 11 9.97 -1.56 10.81
C MET A 11 8.67 -2.16 11.35
N TYR A 12 8.62 -3.48 11.55
CA TYR A 12 7.44 -4.14 12.10
C TYR A 12 7.14 -3.69 13.54
N LYS A 13 8.16 -3.51 14.37
CA LYS A 13 7.99 -3.02 15.75
C LYS A 13 7.46 -1.59 15.77
N ALA A 14 7.92 -0.74 14.84
CA ALA A 14 7.46 0.65 14.73
C ALA A 14 5.99 0.72 14.25
N GLU A 15 5.60 -0.13 13.31
CA GLU A 15 4.27 -0.10 12.70
C GLU A 15 3.21 -0.80 13.55
N MET A 16 3.55 -1.95 14.15
CA MET A 16 2.58 -2.79 14.87
C MET A 16 2.67 -2.69 16.40
N LYS A 17 3.69 -2.00 16.96
CA LYS A 17 3.98 -1.90 18.41
C LYS A 17 4.10 -3.25 19.14
N LEU A 18 4.27 -4.35 18.41
CA LEU A 18 4.39 -5.72 18.93
C LEU A 18 5.78 -6.30 18.60
N ASN A 19 6.28 -7.15 19.50
CA ASN A 19 7.56 -7.83 19.27
C ASN A 19 7.42 -8.85 18.12
N PHE A 20 8.32 -8.76 17.14
CA PHE A 20 8.33 -9.66 15.99
C PHE A 20 8.70 -11.08 16.40
N THR A 21 7.69 -11.93 16.61
CA THR A 21 7.84 -13.36 16.87
C THR A 21 7.76 -14.17 15.57
N ALA A 22 8.43 -15.33 15.53
CA ALA A 22 8.35 -16.26 14.41
C ALA A 22 6.90 -16.71 14.09
N TYR A 23 6.01 -16.62 15.08
CA TYR A 23 4.58 -16.86 14.92
C TYR A 23 3.92 -15.88 13.93
N HIS A 24 4.35 -14.61 13.88
CA HIS A 24 3.83 -13.64 12.92
C HIS A 24 4.27 -13.95 11.49
N CYS A 25 5.51 -14.41 11.29
CA CYS A 25 5.99 -14.89 9.98
C CYS A 25 5.16 -16.07 9.50
N TYR A 26 4.96 -17.07 10.37
CA TYR A 26 4.14 -18.24 10.05
C TYR A 26 2.71 -17.85 9.70
N ARG A 27 2.11 -16.91 10.44
CA ARG A 27 0.74 -16.46 10.21
C ARG A 27 0.59 -15.71 8.88
N TYR A 28 1.55 -14.87 8.52
CA TYR A 28 1.54 -14.15 7.24
C TYR A 28 1.85 -15.07 6.05
N LEU A 29 2.85 -15.95 6.18
CA LEU A 29 3.24 -16.89 5.13
C LEU A 29 2.21 -18.00 4.90
N SER A 30 1.41 -18.35 5.91
CA SER A 30 0.29 -19.29 5.77
C SER A 30 -0.80 -18.82 4.81
N TRP A 31 -0.84 -17.53 4.47
CA TRP A 31 -1.78 -16.97 3.51
C TRP A 31 -1.34 -17.12 2.05
N TYR A 32 -0.11 -17.60 1.81
CA TYR A 32 0.39 -17.87 0.47
C TYR A 32 0.40 -19.40 0.23
N PRO A 33 -0.47 -19.93 -0.65
CA PRO A 33 -0.62 -21.38 -0.87
C PRO A 33 0.69 -22.07 -1.28
N LYS A 34 1.53 -21.36 -2.04
CA LYS A 34 2.85 -21.83 -2.50
C LYS A 34 3.79 -22.16 -1.33
N TRP A 35 3.71 -21.41 -0.24
CA TRP A 35 4.53 -21.63 0.95
C TRP A 35 4.03 -22.79 1.79
N GLN A 36 2.70 -22.95 1.90
CA GLN A 36 2.09 -24.03 2.66
C GLN A 36 2.41 -25.41 2.05
N GLU A 37 2.26 -25.58 0.74
CA GLU A 37 2.62 -26.83 0.08
C GLU A 37 4.10 -27.18 0.23
N THR A 38 4.97 -26.18 0.14
CA THR A 38 6.43 -26.36 0.25
C THR A 38 6.84 -26.73 1.67
N ALA A 39 6.22 -26.11 2.68
CA ALA A 39 6.43 -26.42 4.08
C ALA A 39 5.91 -27.82 4.43
N GLU A 40 4.72 -28.22 3.96
CA GLU A 40 4.16 -29.56 4.18
C GLU A 40 4.97 -30.66 3.49
N LYS A 41 5.41 -30.42 2.25
CA LYS A 41 6.34 -31.32 1.52
C LYS A 41 7.66 -31.49 2.28
N SER A 42 8.19 -30.41 2.87
CA SER A 42 9.41 -30.44 3.68
C SER A 42 9.22 -31.16 5.01
N LEU A 43 8.10 -30.96 5.69
CA LEU A 43 7.75 -31.64 6.94
C LEU A 43 7.54 -33.15 6.73
N LYS A 44 6.89 -33.54 5.62
CA LYS A 44 6.77 -34.95 5.20
C LYS A 44 8.14 -35.57 4.92
N LYS A 45 9.04 -34.86 4.23
CA LYS A 45 10.43 -35.31 4.03
C LYS A 45 11.20 -35.47 5.35
N GLN A 46 11.01 -34.58 6.32
CA GLN A 46 11.66 -34.66 7.64
C GLN A 46 11.10 -35.81 8.49
N LYS A 47 9.79 -36.03 8.49
CA LYS A 47 9.15 -37.19 9.15
C LYS A 47 9.62 -38.51 8.55
N ASN A 48 9.81 -38.56 7.23
CA ASN A 48 10.32 -39.75 6.54
C ASN A 48 11.82 -39.98 6.81
N LYS A 49 12.62 -38.92 7.02
CA LYS A 49 14.02 -39.04 7.48
C LYS A 49 14.14 -39.55 8.92
N ARG A 50 13.25 -39.13 9.82
CA ARG A 50 13.28 -39.57 11.24
C ARG A 50 12.87 -41.03 11.46
N LYS A 51 12.21 -41.67 10.50
CA LYS A 51 11.89 -43.11 10.55
C LYS A 51 13.06 -44.03 10.14
N GLY A 52 14.18 -43.48 9.66
CA GLY A 52 15.32 -44.25 9.14
C GLY A 52 16.60 -44.21 9.99
N GLY A 53 16.55 -43.78 11.25
CA GLY A 53 17.77 -43.62 12.03
C GLY A 53 17.54 -43.66 13.53
N MET A 54 17.34 -44.86 14.06
CA MET A 54 17.50 -45.10 15.49
C MET A 54 19.00 -45.11 15.79
N LYS A 55 19.53 -44.02 16.38
CA LYS A 55 20.83 -44.05 17.06
C LYS A 55 20.64 -43.65 18.53
N LYS A 56 20.78 -44.68 19.36
CA LYS A 56 20.96 -44.68 20.81
C LYS A 56 22.33 -44.08 21.12
N SER A 57 22.39 -43.15 22.08
CA SER A 57 23.61 -42.79 22.84
C SER A 57 23.14 -41.96 24.04
N MET A 58 22.84 -42.64 25.15
CA MET A 58 23.71 -42.84 26.33
C MET A 58 23.98 -41.57 27.15
N SER A 59 23.62 -41.72 28.42
CA SER A 59 23.65 -40.85 29.59
C SER A 59 25.05 -40.44 30.05
N VAL A 60 25.14 -39.29 30.72
CA VAL A 60 26.11 -39.06 31.80
C VAL A 60 25.38 -38.47 33.00
N ALA A 61 25.55 -39.16 34.13
CA ALA A 61 25.04 -38.84 35.45
C ALA A 61 25.85 -37.71 36.10
N VAL A 62 25.18 -36.86 36.86
CA VAL A 62 25.78 -36.14 38.00
C VAL A 62 24.79 -36.28 39.15
N GLU A 63 25.25 -37.01 40.17
CA GLU A 63 24.58 -37.28 41.43
C GLU A 63 25.02 -36.21 42.44
N GLY A 64 24.08 -35.74 43.26
CA GLY A 64 24.30 -34.79 44.34
C GLY A 64 23.00 -34.57 45.12
N GLN A 65 22.79 -35.44 46.12
CA GLN A 65 21.74 -35.45 47.16
C GLN A 65 21.48 -34.05 47.76
N GLN A 66 20.28 -33.71 48.26
CA GLN A 66 19.67 -34.32 49.46
C GLN A 66 18.16 -33.98 49.61
N GLN A 67 17.46 -34.94 50.24
CA GLN A 67 16.04 -35.04 50.63
C GLN A 67 15.40 -33.80 51.27
N ASP A 68 14.10 -33.64 51.04
CA ASP A 68 13.12 -33.63 52.15
C ASP A 68 11.74 -34.11 51.68
N ASP A 69 11.19 -35.03 52.46
CA ASP A 69 9.93 -35.73 52.27
C ASP A 69 8.73 -34.79 52.46
N ASN A 70 7.77 -34.81 51.54
CA ASN A 70 6.39 -34.45 51.90
C ASN A 70 5.36 -35.13 51.00
N ASP A 71 4.27 -35.51 51.63
CA ASP A 71 3.25 -36.46 51.24
C ASP A 71 2.72 -36.32 49.79
N THR A 72 2.78 -37.45 49.08
CA THR A 72 2.06 -37.67 47.83
C THR A 72 0.57 -37.84 48.16
N SER A 73 -0.15 -36.73 48.25
CA SER A 73 -1.62 -36.76 48.15
C SER A 73 -2.02 -36.77 46.67
N ASP A 74 -2.53 -37.93 46.27
CA ASP A 74 -3.20 -38.18 45.01
C ASP A 74 -4.41 -37.24 44.88
N MET A 75 -4.25 -36.19 44.08
CA MET A 75 -5.36 -35.46 43.48
C MET A 75 -5.16 -35.51 41.97
N SER A 76 -5.45 -36.68 41.39
CA SER A 76 -5.88 -36.81 40.00
C SER A 76 -7.17 -36.01 39.74
N GLY A 77 -7.07 -34.68 39.82
CA GLY A 77 -8.05 -33.74 39.34
C GLY A 77 -7.98 -33.72 37.83
N THR A 78 -8.72 -34.63 37.21
CA THR A 78 -8.97 -34.68 35.76
C THR A 78 -9.39 -33.29 35.29
N TRP A 79 -8.48 -32.57 34.59
CA TRP A 79 -8.79 -31.26 34.03
C TRP A 79 -9.93 -31.44 33.01
N PRO A 80 -11.06 -30.71 33.09
CA PRO A 80 -12.13 -30.86 32.13
C PRO A 80 -11.68 -30.28 30.79
N ALA A 81 -11.18 -31.16 29.93
CA ALA A 81 -10.79 -30.85 28.57
C ALA A 81 -12.00 -30.41 27.75
N GLY A 82 -11.86 -29.30 27.02
CA GLY A 82 -12.52 -29.16 25.72
C GLY A 82 -13.53 -28.02 25.54
N ARG A 83 -14.36 -27.65 26.52
CA ARG A 83 -15.49 -26.73 26.21
C ARG A 83 -15.22 -25.24 26.43
N LYS A 84 -14.47 -24.84 27.46
CA LYS A 84 -14.19 -23.41 27.73
C LYS A 84 -13.16 -22.80 26.78
N GLN A 85 -12.20 -23.59 26.32
CA GLN A 85 -11.14 -23.13 25.41
C GLN A 85 -11.61 -22.99 23.95
N MET A 86 -12.60 -23.79 23.52
CA MET A 86 -13.14 -23.76 22.17
C MET A 86 -13.94 -22.48 21.91
N LYS A 87 -14.80 -22.05 22.86
CA LYS A 87 -15.53 -20.78 22.77
C LYS A 87 -14.61 -19.55 22.71
N ALA A 88 -13.50 -19.56 23.46
CA ALA A 88 -12.51 -18.48 23.41
C ALA A 88 -11.78 -18.37 22.05
N ARG A 89 -11.52 -19.52 21.39
CA ARG A 89 -10.97 -19.54 20.02
C ARG A 89 -11.97 -19.05 18.99
N GLU A 90 -13.23 -19.45 19.11
CA GLU A 90 -14.31 -19.10 18.17
C GLU A 90 -14.61 -17.60 18.18
N LEU A 91 -14.67 -16.98 19.37
CA LEU A 91 -14.76 -15.53 19.53
C LEU A 91 -13.55 -14.78 18.95
N GLY A 92 -12.35 -15.35 19.08
CA GLY A 92 -11.13 -14.79 18.48
C GLY A 92 -11.15 -14.81 16.95
N ILE A 93 -11.67 -15.90 16.36
CA ILE A 93 -11.84 -16.04 14.90
C ILE A 93 -12.88 -15.04 14.40
N GLN A 94 -13.99 -14.88 15.11
CA GLN A 94 -15.07 -13.97 14.72
C GLN A 94 -14.63 -12.50 14.75
N ARG A 95 -13.95 -12.06 15.83
CA ARG A 95 -13.36 -10.71 15.91
C ARG A 95 -12.35 -10.44 14.80
N PHE A 96 -11.57 -11.46 14.42
CA PHE A 96 -10.61 -11.34 13.34
C PHE A 96 -11.28 -11.23 11.97
N LYS A 97 -12.35 -12.00 11.74
CA LYS A 97 -13.17 -11.92 10.52
C LYS A 97 -13.79 -10.54 10.36
N GLU A 98 -14.39 -10.00 11.43
CA GLU A 98 -14.96 -8.64 11.43
C GLU A 98 -13.89 -7.56 11.16
N MET A 99 -12.69 -7.70 11.73
CA MET A 99 -11.59 -6.76 11.48
C MET A 99 -11.11 -6.81 10.02
N ILE A 100 -11.04 -8.01 9.42
CA ILE A 100 -10.69 -8.18 8.01
C ILE A 100 -11.75 -7.53 7.12
N GLU A 101 -13.02 -7.77 7.40
CA GLU A 101 -14.13 -7.21 6.63
C GLU A 101 -14.13 -5.68 6.69
N LYS A 102 -13.91 -5.11 7.89
CA LYS A 102 -13.71 -3.66 8.05
C LYS A 102 -12.51 -3.14 7.27
N MET A 103 -11.38 -3.86 7.28
CA MET A 103 -10.19 -3.47 6.52
C MET A 103 -10.46 -3.46 5.01
N TYR A 104 -11.13 -4.49 4.47
CA TYR A 104 -11.50 -4.53 3.06
C TYR A 104 -12.49 -3.43 2.69
N ALA A 105 -13.48 -3.15 3.54
CA ALA A 105 -14.43 -2.06 3.33
C ALA A 105 -13.73 -0.69 3.31
N MET A 106 -12.83 -0.42 4.27
CA MET A 106 -12.02 0.80 4.27
C MET A 106 -11.15 0.91 3.02
N LYS A 107 -10.50 -0.19 2.60
CA LYS A 107 -9.68 -0.21 1.40
C LYS A 107 -10.50 0.07 0.14
N ALA A 108 -11.69 -0.54 0.03
CA ALA A 108 -12.61 -0.30 -1.07
C ALA A 108 -13.10 1.16 -1.12
N SER A 109 -13.52 1.72 0.03
CA SER A 109 -13.91 3.14 0.14
C SER A 109 -12.77 4.07 -0.27
N SER A 110 -11.57 3.84 0.26
CA SER A 110 -10.40 4.67 -0.06
C SER A 110 -10.02 4.61 -1.55
N ALA A 111 -10.17 3.43 -2.18
CA ALA A 111 -9.92 3.27 -3.60
C ALA A 111 -10.97 3.98 -4.47
N LEU A 112 -12.23 4.00 -4.02
CA LEU A 112 -13.32 4.74 -4.68
C LEU A 112 -13.06 6.25 -4.59
N GLU A 113 -12.81 6.76 -3.38
CA GLU A 113 -12.52 8.18 -3.16
C GLU A 113 -11.30 8.66 -3.95
N LEU A 114 -10.25 7.83 -4.04
CA LEU A 114 -9.07 8.15 -4.85
C LEU A 114 -9.44 8.27 -6.33
N LYS A 115 -10.27 7.36 -6.85
CA LYS A 115 -10.72 7.40 -8.24
C LYS A 115 -11.55 8.65 -8.52
N GLU A 116 -12.50 8.98 -7.66
CA GLU A 116 -13.33 10.17 -7.78
C GLU A 116 -12.47 11.44 -7.77
N ARG A 117 -11.55 11.58 -6.81
CA ARG A 117 -10.62 12.70 -6.77
C ARG A 117 -9.75 12.79 -8.01
N SER A 118 -9.23 11.66 -8.50
CA SER A 118 -8.41 11.63 -9.71
C SER A 118 -9.19 12.06 -10.95
N ALA A 119 -10.46 11.65 -11.07
CA ALA A 119 -11.34 12.07 -12.17
C ALA A 119 -11.63 13.57 -12.12
N CYS A 120 -11.90 14.13 -10.94
CA CYS A 120 -12.09 15.57 -10.76
C CYS A 120 -10.84 16.38 -11.14
N ILE A 121 -9.65 15.92 -10.74
CA ILE A 121 -8.39 16.57 -11.08
C ILE A 121 -8.14 16.54 -12.58
N LEU A 122 -8.33 15.37 -13.23
CA LEU A 122 -8.16 15.24 -14.68
C LEU A 122 -9.09 16.17 -15.44
N LYS A 123 -10.37 16.22 -15.06
CA LYS A 123 -11.34 17.13 -15.68
C LYS A 123 -10.93 18.61 -15.50
N SER A 124 -10.49 19.00 -14.31
CA SER A 124 -10.01 20.37 -14.07
C SER A 124 -8.79 20.73 -14.91
N ILE A 125 -7.88 19.79 -15.14
CA ILE A 125 -6.70 20.01 -16.00
C ILE A 125 -7.12 20.18 -17.46
N GLU A 126 -8.08 19.36 -17.92
CA GLU A 126 -8.64 19.44 -19.27
C GLU A 126 -9.33 20.79 -19.50
N ASP A 127 -10.23 21.19 -18.60
CA ASP A 127 -10.92 22.48 -18.65
C ASP A 127 -9.91 23.65 -18.67
N GLN A 128 -8.84 23.56 -17.87
CA GLN A 128 -7.80 24.59 -17.83
C GLN A 128 -6.99 24.63 -19.13
N ALA A 129 -6.68 23.49 -19.74
CA ALA A 129 -5.98 23.43 -21.02
C ALA A 129 -6.82 24.02 -22.15
N GLU A 130 -8.12 23.73 -22.18
CA GLU A 130 -9.06 24.32 -23.15
C GLU A 130 -9.14 25.84 -23.01
N GLU A 131 -9.19 26.36 -21.77
CA GLU A 131 -9.19 27.80 -21.51
C GLU A 131 -7.90 28.47 -22.01
N GLN A 132 -6.74 27.86 -21.75
CA GLN A 132 -5.45 28.38 -22.23
C GLN A 132 -5.39 28.42 -23.76
N ILE A 133 -5.90 27.39 -24.45
CA ILE A 133 -5.96 27.36 -25.91
C ILE A 133 -6.90 28.46 -26.43
N ARG A 134 -8.06 28.67 -25.79
CA ARG A 134 -8.98 29.74 -26.16
C ARG A 134 -8.36 31.12 -25.99
N ALA A 135 -7.73 31.38 -24.85
CA ALA A 135 -7.04 32.64 -24.58
C ALA A 135 -5.93 32.91 -25.61
N ALA A 136 -5.09 31.91 -25.90
CA ALA A 136 -4.02 32.05 -26.90
C ALA A 136 -4.56 32.37 -28.30
N LYS A 137 -5.67 31.72 -28.71
CA LYS A 137 -6.34 32.03 -29.98
C LYS A 137 -6.92 33.44 -30.02
N ALA A 138 -7.51 33.90 -28.91
CA ALA A 138 -8.05 35.26 -28.81
C ALA A 138 -6.95 36.32 -28.95
N HIS A 139 -5.83 36.14 -28.26
CA HIS A 139 -4.66 37.02 -28.41
C HIS A 139 -4.15 37.05 -29.85
N GLN A 140 -4.03 35.90 -30.50
CA GLN A 140 -3.59 35.85 -31.90
C GLN A 140 -4.54 36.59 -32.85
N LEU A 141 -5.86 36.58 -32.58
CA LEU A 141 -6.83 37.31 -33.38
C LEU A 141 -6.73 38.83 -33.16
N LEU A 142 -6.54 39.25 -31.90
CA LEU A 142 -6.32 40.65 -31.57
C LEU A 142 -5.05 41.19 -32.25
N ASP A 143 -3.94 40.47 -32.18
CA ASP A 143 -2.68 40.87 -32.85
C ASP A 143 -2.87 41.03 -34.36
N LYS A 144 -3.66 40.16 -34.99
CA LYS A 144 -3.99 40.24 -36.41
C LYS A 144 -4.86 41.45 -36.71
N GLU A 145 -5.86 41.72 -35.88
CA GLU A 145 -6.75 42.88 -36.03
C GLU A 145 -5.97 44.19 -35.86
N GLU A 146 -5.11 44.30 -34.85
CA GLU A 146 -4.22 45.44 -34.65
C GLU A 146 -3.30 45.67 -35.85
N MET A 147 -2.67 44.62 -36.37
CA MET A 147 -1.82 44.70 -37.56
C MET A 147 -2.61 45.18 -38.79
N MET A 148 -3.84 44.70 -38.98
CA MET A 148 -4.70 45.12 -40.08
C MET A 148 -5.16 46.58 -39.92
N SER A 149 -5.47 47.00 -38.70
CA SER A 149 -5.82 48.39 -38.38
C SER A 149 -4.65 49.32 -38.67
N PHE A 150 -3.44 48.95 -38.24
CA PHE A 150 -2.22 49.69 -38.53
C PHE A 150 -1.98 49.85 -40.03
N LYS A 151 -2.08 48.76 -40.81
CA LYS A 151 -1.96 48.82 -42.27
C LYS A 151 -2.98 49.76 -42.92
N ARG A 152 -4.22 49.76 -42.44
CA ARG A 152 -5.26 50.69 -42.94
C ARG A 152 -4.90 52.14 -42.64
N HIS A 153 -4.39 52.43 -41.44
CA HIS A 153 -3.94 53.76 -41.08
C HIS A 153 -2.84 54.26 -42.02
N CYS A 154 -1.81 53.44 -42.28
CA CYS A 154 -0.74 53.81 -43.20
C CYS A 154 -1.26 54.13 -44.62
N LEU A 155 -2.20 53.33 -45.13
CA LEU A 155 -2.77 53.57 -46.46
C LEU A 155 -3.57 54.87 -46.53
N LEU A 156 -4.34 55.19 -45.48
CA LEU A 156 -5.06 56.46 -45.41
C LEU A 156 -4.11 57.66 -45.36
N GLU A 157 -3.03 57.56 -44.59
CA GLU A 157 -2.01 58.60 -44.51
C GLU A 157 -1.28 58.79 -45.86
N GLU A 158 -0.97 57.71 -46.57
CA GLU A 158 -0.42 57.76 -47.93
C GLU A 158 -1.40 58.42 -48.92
N GLU A 159 -2.69 58.11 -48.84
CA GLU A 159 -3.75 58.72 -49.65
C GLU A 159 -3.89 60.22 -49.37
N GLU A 160 -3.89 60.64 -48.10
CA GLU A 160 -3.92 62.05 -47.71
C GLU A 160 -2.71 62.81 -48.25
N ILE A 161 -1.51 62.24 -48.16
CA ILE A 161 -0.29 62.85 -48.71
C ILE A 161 -0.39 62.98 -50.24
N ALA A 162 -0.90 61.95 -50.93
CA ALA A 162 -1.08 62.00 -52.38
C ALA A 162 -2.10 63.08 -52.80
N LEU A 163 -3.23 63.16 -52.10
CA LEU A 163 -4.25 64.18 -52.33
C LEU A 163 -3.71 65.60 -52.06
N ALA A 164 -2.93 65.79 -51.01
CA ALA A 164 -2.29 67.07 -50.71
C ALA A 164 -1.35 67.52 -51.83
N LYS A 165 -0.54 66.59 -52.38
CA LYS A 165 0.35 66.87 -53.53
C LYS A 165 -0.42 67.26 -54.78
N ILE A 166 -1.53 66.57 -55.09
CA ILE A 166 -2.38 66.92 -56.25
C ILE A 166 -2.97 68.32 -56.08
N ARG A 167 -3.48 68.65 -54.90
CA ARG A 167 -4.02 70.00 -54.62
C ARG A 167 -2.98 71.11 -54.80
N GLN A 168 -1.72 70.85 -54.43
CA GLN A 168 -0.61 71.80 -54.64
C GLN A 168 -0.23 71.99 -56.10
N GLN A 169 -0.50 71.01 -56.98
CA GLN A 169 -0.21 71.13 -58.41
C GLN A 169 -1.32 71.83 -59.20
N ILE A 170 -2.55 71.85 -58.66
CA ILE A 170 -3.72 72.44 -59.31
C ILE A 170 -3.90 73.92 -58.92
N ASN A 171 -3.47 74.31 -57.73
CA ASN A 171 -3.43 75.72 -57.28
C ASN A 171 -2.14 76.41 -57.72
#